data_AF-A0A2D5PM98-F1
#
_entry.id   AF-A0A2D5PM98-F1
#
_cell.length_a   1.000
_cell.length_b   1.000
_cell.length_c   1.000
_cell.angle_alpha   90.00
_cell.angle_beta   90.00
_cell.angle_gamma   90.00
#
_symmetry.space_group_name_H-M   'P 1'
#
loop_
_entity.id
_entity.type
_entity.pdbx_description
1 polymer ?
#
loop_
_entity_poly.entity_id
_entity_poly.type
_entity_poly.pdbx_seq_one_letter_code
_entity_poly.pdbx_strand_id
1 'polypeptide(L)'
;MEQEKKCADLVQEKFNETEADFKAASEFFEEYEDATEGEQIALIAVDKHKGNYYHEYEDLFDYVNQTALSWDHVEADGKNAGYYRLQFSWGGPSDECRIYSNLTEYWYMDWFDGACVEVPEDSYTAMICNMFYDCTGGMEK
;
A
#
# COMPACT_ATOMS: atom_id res chain seq x y z
N MET A 1 -12.25 1.63 -32.59
CA MET A 1 -11.60 2.43 -31.54
C MET A 1 -12.09 1.87 -30.24
N GLU A 2 -11.21 1.23 -29.49
CA GLU A 2 -11.48 0.85 -28.10
C GLU A 2 -11.56 2.16 -27.30
N GLN A 3 -12.56 2.29 -26.42
CA GLN A 3 -12.72 3.48 -25.59
C GLN A 3 -11.63 3.44 -24.52
N GLU A 4 -10.88 4.53 -24.37
CA GLU A 4 -9.87 4.66 -23.32
C GLU A 4 -10.56 4.53 -21.95
N LYS A 5 -10.10 3.58 -21.14
CA LYS A 5 -10.62 3.36 -19.78
C LYS A 5 -10.24 4.55 -18.90
N LYS A 6 -11.17 5.03 -18.08
CA LYS A 6 -10.92 6.09 -17.09
C LYS A 6 -10.37 5.52 -15.80
N CYS A 7 -9.82 6.35 -14.91
CA CYS A 7 -9.44 5.90 -13.57
C CYS A 7 -10.62 5.25 -12.83
N ALA A 8 -11.85 5.74 -13.02
CA ALA A 8 -13.05 5.14 -12.43
C ALA A 8 -13.32 3.69 -12.89
N ASP A 9 -12.87 3.32 -14.10
CA ASP A 9 -13.01 1.95 -14.62
C ASP A 9 -11.87 1.02 -14.14
N LEU A 10 -10.77 1.61 -13.65
CA LEU A 10 -9.52 0.92 -13.31
C LEU A 10 -9.26 0.84 -11.80
N VAL A 11 -9.76 1.78 -11.01
CA VAL A 11 -9.38 1.96 -9.61
C VAL A 11 -9.60 0.70 -8.76
N GLN A 12 -10.68 -0.05 -9.02
CA GLN A 12 -10.93 -1.30 -8.30
C GLN A 12 -9.92 -2.40 -8.67
N GLU A 13 -9.54 -2.49 -9.94
CA GLU A 13 -8.52 -3.42 -10.41
C GLU A 13 -7.16 -3.08 -9.79
N LYS A 14 -6.81 -1.79 -9.76
CA LYS A 14 -5.57 -1.29 -9.18
C LYS A 14 -5.50 -1.48 -7.67
N PHE A 15 -6.59 -1.20 -6.96
CA PHE A 15 -6.69 -1.55 -5.55
C PHE A 15 -6.48 -3.04 -5.31
N ASN A 16 -7.08 -3.92 -6.12
CA ASN A 16 -6.92 -5.36 -5.97
C ASN A 16 -5.48 -5.83 -6.25
N GLU A 17 -4.77 -5.19 -7.18
CA GLU A 17 -3.34 -5.43 -7.43
C GLU A 17 -2.51 -5.05 -6.20
N THR A 18 -2.67 -3.83 -5.69
CA THR A 18 -1.98 -3.36 -4.47
C THR A 18 -2.28 -4.23 -3.26
N GLU A 19 -3.54 -4.61 -3.06
CA GLU A 19 -3.97 -5.50 -1.98
C GLU A 19 -3.32 -6.89 -2.11
N ALA A 20 -3.21 -7.43 -3.33
CA ALA A 20 -2.55 -8.70 -3.56
C ALA A 20 -1.04 -8.63 -3.29
N ASP A 21 -0.39 -7.52 -3.63
CA ASP A 21 1.03 -7.30 -3.35
C ASP A 21 1.30 -7.22 -1.84
N PHE A 22 0.49 -6.46 -1.08
CA PHE A 22 0.62 -6.41 0.38
C PHE A 22 0.30 -7.73 1.05
N LYS A 23 -0.70 -8.45 0.57
CA LYS A 23 -0.98 -9.81 1.03
C LYS A 23 0.22 -10.73 0.83
N ALA A 24 0.79 -10.74 -0.38
CA ALA A 24 1.94 -11.60 -0.70
C ALA A 24 3.17 -11.26 0.15
N ALA A 25 3.42 -9.98 0.40
CA ALA A 25 4.48 -9.54 1.30
C ALA A 25 4.21 -10.00 2.75
N SER A 26 2.99 -9.79 3.27
CA SER A 26 2.61 -10.22 4.63
C SER A 26 2.79 -11.72 4.83
N GLU A 27 2.26 -12.53 3.91
CA GLU A 27 2.38 -13.99 3.96
C GLU A 27 3.85 -14.43 3.90
N PHE A 28 4.69 -13.75 3.11
CA PHE A 28 6.11 -14.04 3.06
C PHE A 28 6.80 -13.80 4.41
N PHE A 29 6.59 -12.63 5.03
CA PHE A 29 7.26 -12.30 6.30
C PHE A 29 6.79 -13.20 7.45
N GLU A 30 5.48 -13.49 7.51
CA GLU A 30 4.92 -14.45 8.49
C GLU A 30 5.54 -15.84 8.32
N GLU A 31 5.58 -16.37 7.09
CA GLU A 31 6.16 -17.70 6.84
C GLU A 31 7.67 -17.71 7.11
N TYR A 32 8.38 -16.63 6.78
CA TYR A 32 9.82 -16.51 6.97
C TYR A 32 10.23 -16.47 8.45
N GLU A 33 9.43 -15.80 9.30
CA GLU A 33 9.67 -15.72 10.74
C GLU A 33 9.55 -17.10 11.42
N ASP A 34 8.56 -17.89 11.04
CA ASP A 34 8.28 -19.21 11.61
C ASP A 34 9.15 -20.34 11.02
N ALA A 35 9.81 -20.09 9.88
CA ALA A 35 10.55 -21.09 9.12
C ALA A 35 11.88 -21.50 9.77
N THR A 36 12.26 -22.76 9.58
CA THR A 36 13.64 -23.23 9.84
C THR A 36 14.63 -22.62 8.84
N GLU A 37 15.92 -22.65 9.16
CA GLU A 37 16.99 -22.15 8.25
C GLU A 37 16.91 -22.79 6.84
N GLY A 38 16.57 -24.08 6.75
CA GLY A 38 16.41 -24.76 5.48
C GLY A 38 15.21 -24.29 4.66
N GLU A 39 14.09 -23.97 5.34
CA GLU A 39 12.88 -23.44 4.72
C GLU A 39 13.07 -21.97 4.30
N GLN A 40 13.75 -21.16 5.10
CA GLN A 40 14.13 -19.79 4.75
C GLN A 40 14.95 -19.74 3.45
N ILE A 41 15.93 -20.65 3.28
CA ILE A 41 16.70 -20.76 2.02
C ILE A 41 15.78 -21.05 0.82
N ALA A 42 14.77 -21.91 0.99
CA ALA A 42 13.83 -22.23 -0.07
C ALA A 42 12.90 -21.03 -0.40
N LEU A 43 12.40 -20.34 0.62
CA LEU A 43 11.59 -19.13 0.48
C LEU A 43 12.36 -18.04 -0.26
N ILE A 44 13.61 -17.77 0.13
CA ILE A 44 14.48 -16.80 -0.54
C ILE A 44 14.67 -17.15 -2.01
N ALA A 45 14.87 -18.42 -2.35
CA ALA A 45 15.04 -18.84 -3.74
C ALA A 45 13.78 -18.59 -4.58
N VAL A 46 12.59 -18.87 -4.03
CA VAL A 46 11.31 -18.62 -4.69
C VAL A 46 11.03 -17.12 -4.84
N ASP A 47 11.25 -16.35 -3.78
CA ASP A 47 11.08 -14.90 -3.71
C ASP A 47 11.94 -14.18 -4.77
N LYS A 48 13.23 -14.56 -4.87
CA LYS A 48 14.13 -14.08 -5.94
C LYS A 48 13.65 -14.45 -7.34
N HIS A 49 13.12 -15.66 -7.52
CA HIS A 49 12.62 -16.09 -8.83
C HIS A 49 11.39 -15.30 -9.28
N LYS A 50 10.54 -14.87 -8.34
CA LYS A 50 9.40 -13.99 -8.60
C LYS A 50 9.81 -12.53 -8.83
N GLY A 51 11.00 -12.13 -8.38
CA GLY A 51 11.52 -10.78 -8.52
C GLY A 51 11.08 -9.83 -7.42
N ASN A 52 10.63 -10.35 -6.27
CA ASN A 52 10.07 -9.58 -5.16
C ASN A 52 11.16 -9.09 -4.18
N TYR A 53 12.11 -9.96 -3.83
CA TYR A 53 13.25 -9.65 -2.94
C TYR A 53 12.83 -9.24 -1.51
N TYR A 54 11.70 -9.75 -0.99
CA TYR A 54 11.21 -9.42 0.36
C TYR A 54 12.22 -9.76 1.47
N HIS A 55 13.00 -10.83 1.30
CA HIS A 55 14.04 -11.24 2.25
C HIS A 55 15.19 -10.23 2.44
N GLU A 56 15.26 -9.18 1.61
CA GLU A 56 16.26 -8.11 1.75
C GLU A 56 15.85 -7.04 2.78
N TYR A 57 14.61 -7.11 3.29
CA TYR A 57 14.05 -6.19 4.28
C TYR A 57 13.91 -6.86 5.65
N GLU A 58 13.89 -6.06 6.73
CA GLU A 58 13.84 -6.59 8.10
C GLU A 58 12.49 -7.23 8.43
N ASP A 59 11.40 -6.56 8.06
CA ASP A 59 10.02 -7.01 8.25
C ASP A 59 9.08 -6.35 7.22
N LEU A 60 7.77 -6.62 7.34
CA LEU A 60 6.76 -6.04 6.45
C LEU A 60 6.72 -4.51 6.51
N PHE A 61 6.88 -3.91 7.69
CA PHE A 61 6.86 -2.46 7.83
C PHE A 61 8.10 -1.85 7.18
N ASP A 62 9.28 -2.42 7.40
CA ASP A 62 10.52 -1.99 6.77
C ASP A 62 10.43 -2.08 5.24
N TYR A 63 9.89 -3.17 4.70
CA TYR A 63 9.64 -3.32 3.27
C TYR A 63 8.77 -2.18 2.71
N VAL A 64 7.61 -1.94 3.31
CA VAL A 64 6.71 -0.89 2.81
C VAL A 64 7.30 0.51 3.05
N ASN A 65 7.95 0.75 4.18
CA ASN A 65 8.55 2.04 4.51
C ASN A 65 9.72 2.40 3.58
N GLN A 66 10.50 1.42 3.12
CA GLN A 66 11.57 1.65 2.15
C GLN A 66 11.09 1.74 0.69
N THR A 67 9.93 1.17 0.37
CA THR A 67 9.39 1.16 -1.00
C THR A 67 8.35 2.24 -1.26
N ALA A 68 7.64 2.70 -0.24
CA ALA A 68 6.73 3.84 -0.33
C ALA A 68 7.50 5.11 -0.71
N LEU A 69 6.85 5.96 -1.49
CA LEU A 69 7.44 7.16 -2.05
C LEU A 69 7.18 8.41 -1.20
N SER A 70 6.16 8.38 -0.35
CA SER A 70 5.88 9.44 0.61
C SER A 70 5.02 8.94 1.77
N TRP A 71 5.30 9.49 2.95
CA TRP A 71 4.42 9.50 4.11
C TRP A 71 4.33 10.93 4.62
N ASP A 72 3.18 11.59 4.44
CA ASP A 72 3.02 13.01 4.77
C ASP A 72 1.59 13.37 5.22
N HIS A 73 1.47 14.41 6.05
CA HIS A 73 0.16 14.96 6.45
C HIS A 73 -0.25 16.08 5.48
N VAL A 74 -1.43 15.93 4.90
CA VAL A 74 -2.08 16.95 4.06
C VAL A 74 -3.09 17.71 4.91
N GLU A 75 -2.82 18.99 5.14
CA GLU A 75 -3.67 19.86 5.94
C GLU A 75 -5.05 20.09 5.30
N ALA A 76 -6.07 20.30 6.15
CA ALA A 76 -7.40 20.68 5.69
C ALA A 76 -7.37 22.06 4.99
N ASP A 77 -8.08 22.19 3.87
CA ASP A 77 -8.12 23.43 3.06
C ASP A 77 -9.43 24.22 3.21
N GLY A 78 -10.20 23.91 4.26
CA GLY A 78 -11.51 24.52 4.55
C GLY A 78 -12.67 23.95 3.73
N LYS A 79 -12.40 23.17 2.68
CA LYS A 79 -13.41 22.41 1.93
C LYS A 79 -13.24 20.91 2.12
N ASN A 80 -11.99 20.46 2.21
CA ASN A 80 -11.60 19.08 2.38
C ASN A 80 -11.01 18.88 3.78
N ALA A 81 -11.32 17.73 4.38
CA ALA A 81 -10.66 17.30 5.62
C ALA A 81 -9.18 17.02 5.35
N GLY A 82 -8.33 17.25 6.35
CA GLY A 82 -6.94 16.81 6.31
C GLY A 82 -6.84 15.30 6.42
N TYR A 83 -5.75 14.74 5.92
CA TYR A 83 -5.49 13.30 5.89
C TYR A 83 -4.00 13.01 5.92
N TYR A 84 -3.62 11.81 6.35
CA TYR A 84 -2.29 11.28 6.09
C TYR A 84 -2.27 10.61 4.73
N ARG A 85 -1.20 10.83 3.97
CA ARG A 85 -0.97 10.22 2.67
C ARG A 85 0.15 9.20 2.76
N LEU A 86 -0.14 7.99 2.31
CA LEU A 86 0.85 6.98 1.99
C LEU A 86 0.88 6.78 0.47
N GLN A 87 1.99 7.11 -0.18
CA GLN A 87 2.07 7.15 -1.64
C GLN A 87 2.96 6.04 -2.20
N PHE A 88 2.51 5.34 -3.25
CA PHE A 88 3.22 4.16 -3.80
C PHE A 88 3.85 4.42 -5.17
N SER A 89 3.28 5.32 -5.98
CA SER A 89 3.83 5.68 -7.29
C SER A 89 3.71 7.17 -7.62
N TRP A 90 4.48 7.65 -8.61
CA TRP A 90 4.42 9.03 -9.12
C TRP A 90 4.03 9.05 -10.61
N GLY A 91 3.31 10.10 -11.02
CA GLY A 91 2.99 10.38 -12.42
C GLY A 91 1.55 10.02 -12.78
N GLY A 92 1.29 9.79 -14.07
CA GLY A 92 0.00 9.32 -14.55
C GLY A 92 0.18 8.04 -15.35
N PRO A 93 0.37 6.89 -14.68
CA PRO A 93 -0.37 6.52 -13.46
C PRO A 93 0.36 6.81 -12.13
N SER A 94 -0.43 7.16 -11.10
CA SER A 94 -0.04 7.21 -9.69
C SER A 94 -1.11 6.57 -8.80
N ASP A 95 -0.68 6.10 -7.64
CA ASP A 95 -1.56 5.58 -6.59
C ASP A 95 -1.08 5.91 -5.17
N GLU A 96 -2.06 6.09 -4.29
CA GLU A 96 -1.86 6.50 -2.90
C GLU A 96 -3.04 6.08 -2.01
N CYS A 97 -2.78 5.86 -0.72
CA CYS A 97 -3.81 5.81 0.30
C CYS A 97 -3.95 7.17 0.99
N ARG A 98 -5.19 7.62 1.16
CA ARG A 98 -5.55 8.81 1.96
C ARG A 98 -6.28 8.34 3.22
N ILE A 99 -5.67 8.60 4.36
CA ILE A 99 -6.09 8.09 5.66
C ILE A 99 -6.70 9.26 6.43
N TYR A 100 -8.03 9.27 6.50
CA TYR A 100 -8.82 10.22 7.27
C TYR A 100 -9.08 9.66 8.67
N SER A 101 -9.68 10.47 9.54
CA SER A 101 -10.00 10.08 10.92
C SER A 101 -10.94 8.88 11.07
N ASN A 102 -11.72 8.55 10.04
CA ASN A 102 -12.80 7.57 10.10
C ASN A 102 -12.95 6.74 8.82
N LEU A 103 -12.01 6.86 7.88
CA LEU A 103 -12.07 6.25 6.55
C LEU A 103 -10.67 6.25 5.95
N THR A 104 -10.34 5.20 5.21
CA THR A 104 -9.18 5.17 4.33
C THR A 104 -9.65 4.97 2.90
N GLU A 105 -9.12 5.78 1.97
CA GLU A 105 -9.42 5.68 0.55
C GLU A 105 -8.15 5.31 -0.22
N TYR A 106 -8.26 4.35 -1.15
CA TYR A 106 -7.24 4.10 -2.15
C TYR A 106 -7.56 4.93 -3.38
N TRP A 107 -6.62 5.77 -3.80
CA TRP A 107 -6.73 6.66 -4.94
C TRP A 107 -5.85 6.15 -6.08
N TYR A 108 -6.44 6.02 -7.25
CA TYR A 108 -5.74 5.81 -8.50
C TYR A 108 -5.95 7.02 -9.40
N MET A 109 -4.86 7.58 -9.91
CA MET A 109 -4.86 8.83 -10.67
C MET A 109 -4.00 8.68 -11.92
N ASP A 110 -4.40 9.34 -13.00
CA ASP A 110 -3.58 9.51 -14.18
C ASP A 110 -3.33 11.00 -14.49
N TRP A 111 -2.82 11.32 -15.67
CA TRP A 111 -2.54 12.70 -16.07
C TRP A 111 -3.81 13.56 -16.28
N PHE A 112 -4.99 12.94 -16.39
CA PHE A 112 -6.24 13.56 -16.81
C PHE A 112 -7.36 13.44 -15.78
N ASP A 113 -7.50 12.30 -15.09
CA ASP A 113 -8.50 12.08 -14.06
C ASP A 113 -7.99 11.23 -12.88
N GLY A 114 -8.87 11.01 -11.91
CA GLY A 114 -8.59 10.21 -10.74
C GLY A 114 -9.88 9.67 -10.16
N ALA A 115 -9.78 8.51 -9.51
CA ALA A 115 -10.89 7.85 -8.83
C ALA A 115 -10.39 7.18 -7.55
N CYS A 116 -11.30 6.96 -6.62
CA CYS A 116 -10.99 6.26 -5.39
C CYS A 116 -12.00 5.14 -5.10
N VAL A 117 -11.54 4.21 -4.28
CA VAL A 117 -12.38 3.23 -3.58
C VAL A 117 -12.09 3.30 -2.10
N GLU A 118 -13.11 3.04 -1.29
CA GLU A 118 -12.93 2.83 0.16
C GLU A 118 -12.12 1.56 0.39
N VAL A 119 -11.12 1.66 1.26
CA VAL A 119 -10.29 0.52 1.68
C VAL A 119 -11.04 -0.24 2.78
N PRO A 120 -11.34 -1.54 2.60
CA PRO A 120 -11.98 -2.34 3.64
C PRO A 120 -11.13 -2.42 4.90
N GLU A 121 -11.73 -2.25 6.08
CA GLU A 121 -11.01 -2.26 7.36
C GLU A 121 -10.25 -3.58 7.64
N ASP A 122 -10.70 -4.69 7.07
CA ASP A 122 -10.11 -6.03 7.21
C ASP A 122 -9.12 -6.39 6.09
N SER A 123 -8.76 -5.44 5.23
CA SER A 123 -7.79 -5.63 4.14
C SER A 123 -6.34 -5.51 4.61
N TYR A 124 -5.42 -6.08 3.85
CA TYR A 124 -3.97 -5.89 4.05
C TYR A 124 -3.57 -4.43 3.82
N THR A 125 -4.21 -3.75 2.88
CA THR A 125 -4.00 -2.31 2.64
C THR A 125 -4.36 -1.48 3.88
N ALA A 126 -5.48 -1.77 4.55
CA ALA A 126 -5.84 -1.11 5.80
C ALA A 126 -4.83 -1.43 6.92
N MET A 127 -4.41 -2.68 7.04
CA MET A 127 -3.37 -3.09 8.00
C MET A 127 -2.09 -2.27 7.81
N ILE A 128 -1.58 -2.17 6.57
CA ILE A 128 -0.39 -1.36 6.25
C ILE A 128 -0.60 0.11 6.60
N CYS A 129 -1.73 0.71 6.21
CA CYS A 129 -2.02 2.11 6.54
C CYS A 129 -2.00 2.35 8.05
N ASN A 130 -2.56 1.42 8.84
CA ASN A 130 -2.57 1.50 10.30
C ASN A 130 -1.16 1.35 10.88
N MET A 131 -0.29 0.49 10.32
CA MET A 131 1.11 0.40 10.75
C MET A 131 1.83 1.75 10.65
N PHE A 132 1.67 2.47 9.53
CA PHE A 132 2.26 3.81 9.37
C PHE A 132 1.67 4.82 10.35
N TYR A 133 0.35 4.81 10.53
CA TYR A 133 -0.32 5.71 11.45
C TYR A 133 0.13 5.50 12.90
N ASP A 134 0.25 4.24 13.33
CA ASP A 134 0.66 3.86 14.68
C ASP A 134 2.16 4.13 14.93
N CYS A 135 3.03 3.76 13.99
CA CYS A 135 4.48 3.93 14.12
C CYS A 135 4.95 5.40 14.08
N THR A 136 4.19 6.29 13.42
CA THR A 136 4.57 7.71 13.27
C THR A 136 3.87 8.66 14.24
N GLY A 137 3.13 8.11 15.20
CA GLY A 137 2.61 8.87 16.34
C GLY A 137 1.21 9.44 16.14
N GLY A 138 0.25 8.64 15.70
CA GLY A 138 -1.19 8.94 15.81
C GLY A 138 -1.73 9.10 17.25
N MET A 139 -0.85 9.17 18.26
CA MET A 139 -1.21 9.51 19.64
C MET A 139 -1.13 11.02 19.85
N GLU A 140 -2.22 11.73 19.57
CA GLU A 140 -2.69 12.85 20.39
C GLU A 140 -4.19 13.09 20.10
N LYS A 141 -5.03 12.50 20.96
CA LYS A 141 -6.36 13.06 21.26
C LYS A 141 -6.23 14.02 22.43
#